data_AF-A0A1J3EDI8-F1
#
_entry.id   AF-A0A1J3EDI8-F1
#
_cell.length_a   1.000
_cell.length_b   1.000
_cell.length_c   1.000
_cell.angle_alpha   90.00
_cell.angle_beta   90.00
_cell.angle_gamma   90.00
#
_symmetry.space_group_name_H-M   'P 1'
#
loop_
_entity.id
_entity.type
_entity.pdbx_description
1 polymer ?
#
loop_
_entity_poly.entity_id
_entity_poly.type
_entity_poly.pdbx_seq_one_letter_code
_entity_poly.pdbx_strand_id
1 'polypeptide(L)'
;DSRGNPTVEVDIHTSTGVKVTAAVPSGASTGVYEALELRDGGSDYLGKGVSKAVGNVNSIIGPALIGKDPTQQTAIDNFMVHELDGTQNEWGWCKQKLGANA
;
A
#
# COMPACT_ATOMS: atom_id res chain seq x y z
N ASP A 1 6.39 -6.53 12.14
CA ASP A 1 6.30 -7.90 11.57
C ASP A 1 6.90 -8.90 12.57
N SER A 2 6.95 -10.19 12.24
CA SER A 2 7.52 -11.24 13.11
C SER A 2 9.02 -11.07 13.42
N ARG A 3 9.71 -10.16 12.71
CA ARG A 3 11.13 -9.84 12.86
C ARG A 3 11.38 -8.53 13.61
N GLY A 4 10.31 -7.87 14.10
CA GLY A 4 10.40 -6.59 14.78
C GLY A 4 10.57 -5.38 13.85
N ASN A 5 10.39 -5.52 12.53
CA ASN A 5 10.41 -4.37 11.61
C ASN A 5 9.00 -3.76 11.47
N PRO A 6 8.89 -2.43 11.26
CA PRO A 6 7.62 -1.80 10.92
C PRO A 6 7.00 -2.39 9.65
N THR A 7 5.66 -2.43 9.61
CA THR A 7 4.86 -2.76 8.42
C THR A 7 3.56 -1.96 8.46
N VAL A 8 2.80 -1.96 7.37
CA VAL A 8 1.52 -1.24 7.28
C VAL A 8 0.37 -2.15 7.73
N GLU A 9 -0.57 -1.57 8.45
CA GLU A 9 -1.88 -2.14 8.78
C GLU A 9 -2.94 -1.10 8.43
N VAL A 10 -4.03 -1.55 7.78
CA VAL A 10 -5.11 -0.68 7.32
C VAL A 10 -6.44 -1.18 7.86
N ASP A 11 -7.24 -0.23 8.34
CA ASP A 11 -8.64 -0.43 8.70
C ASP A 11 -9.56 0.10 7.58
N ILE A 12 -10.50 -0.74 7.15
CA ILE A 12 -11.57 -0.36 6.20
C ILE A 12 -12.91 -0.39 6.94
N HIS A 13 -13.71 0.66 6.72
CA HIS A 13 -15.06 0.80 7.26
C HIS A 13 -16.07 0.93 6.13
N THR A 14 -17.14 0.15 6.17
CA THR A 14 -18.25 0.26 5.21
C THR A 14 -19.43 1.01 5.81
N SER A 15 -20.32 1.52 4.95
CA SER A 15 -21.57 2.16 5.38
C SER A 15 -22.54 1.21 6.10
N THR A 16 -22.36 -0.11 5.95
CA THR A 16 -23.12 -1.14 6.67
C THR A 16 -22.58 -1.43 8.07
N GLY A 17 -21.54 -0.72 8.51
CA GLY A 17 -20.93 -0.87 9.83
C GLY A 17 -19.91 -2.01 9.92
N VAL A 18 -19.55 -2.63 8.79
CA VAL A 18 -18.47 -3.63 8.76
C VAL A 18 -17.14 -2.91 8.92
N LYS A 19 -16.31 -3.42 9.83
CA LYS A 19 -14.92 -3.02 10.01
C LYS A 19 -14.02 -4.24 9.74
N VAL A 20 -13.01 -4.06 8.88
CA VAL A 20 -12.01 -5.08 8.61
C VAL A 20 -10.62 -4.48 8.74
N THR A 21 -9.71 -5.23 9.34
CA THR A 21 -8.30 -4.87 9.49
C THR A 21 -7.45 -5.85 8.67
N ALA A 22 -6.49 -5.32 7.93
CA ALA A 22 -5.50 -6.12 7.21
C ALA A 22 -4.09 -5.57 7.41
N ALA A 23 -3.15 -6.44 7.75
CA ALA A 23 -1.74 -6.11 7.88
C ALA A 23 -0.92 -6.80 6.78
N VAL A 24 0.00 -6.07 6.17
CA VAL A 24 0.84 -6.61 5.08
C VAL A 24 2.12 -7.24 5.65
N PRO A 25 2.55 -8.40 5.12
CA PRO A 25 3.87 -8.95 5.42
C PRO A 25 4.96 -8.07 4.81
N SER A 26 6.20 -8.23 5.26
CA SER A 26 7.34 -7.49 4.73
C SER A 26 8.10 -8.30 3.68
N GLY A 27 8.21 -7.75 2.48
CA GLY A 27 9.03 -8.25 1.37
C GLY A 27 10.50 -7.83 1.45
N ALA A 28 11.26 -8.20 0.42
CA ALA A 28 12.66 -7.79 0.22
C ALA A 28 12.72 -6.84 -0.99
N SER A 29 12.41 -5.57 -0.77
CA SER A 29 12.14 -4.56 -1.81
C SER A 29 13.38 -4.06 -2.58
N THR A 30 14.12 -4.96 -3.24
CA THR A 30 15.30 -4.60 -4.05
C THR A 30 15.34 -5.25 -5.44
N GLY A 31 14.35 -6.07 -5.80
CA GLY A 31 14.30 -6.73 -7.10
C GLY A 31 13.79 -5.81 -8.23
N VAL A 32 14.37 -5.93 -9.42
CA VAL A 32 13.94 -5.17 -10.61
C VAL A 32 12.60 -5.66 -11.19
N TYR A 33 12.14 -6.84 -10.78
CA TYR A 33 10.91 -7.48 -11.28
C TYR A 33 9.73 -7.35 -10.32
N GLU A 34 9.99 -7.01 -9.05
CA GLU A 34 8.99 -7.05 -7.99
C GLU A 34 8.22 -5.73 -7.89
N ALA A 35 7.03 -5.80 -7.28
CA ALA A 35 6.37 -4.61 -6.80
C ALA A 35 7.12 -4.07 -5.56
N LEU A 36 7.31 -2.75 -5.50
CA LEU A 36 8.24 -2.15 -4.56
C LEU A 36 7.50 -1.67 -3.31
N GLU A 37 7.89 -2.19 -2.14
CA GLU A 37 7.48 -1.60 -0.87
C GLU A 37 8.10 -0.21 -0.69
N LEU A 38 7.34 0.70 -0.09
CA LEU A 38 7.82 2.02 0.28
C LEU A 38 8.28 2.03 1.73
N ARG A 39 9.57 2.37 1.92
CA ARG A 39 10.22 2.55 3.21
C ARG A 39 10.62 4.01 3.40
N ASP A 40 10.64 4.45 4.64
CA ASP A 40 10.94 5.84 4.99
C ASP A 40 12.40 6.19 4.70
N GLY A 41 13.31 5.23 4.87
CA GLY A 41 14.75 5.49 4.97
C GLY A 41 15.10 6.18 6.29
N GLY A 42 16.31 6.75 6.38
CA GLY A 42 16.76 7.48 7.57
C GLY A 42 17.19 6.59 8.74
N SER A 43 17.20 7.15 9.95
CA SER A 43 17.68 6.48 11.17
C SER A 43 16.65 5.59 11.84
N ASP A 44 15.38 5.94 11.73
CA ASP A 44 14.32 5.30 12.51
C ASP A 44 14.08 3.88 12.02
N TYR A 45 14.04 2.94 12.97
CA TYR A 45 13.92 1.50 12.70
C TYR A 45 14.95 1.01 11.67
N LEU A 46 16.17 1.55 11.69
CA LEU A 46 17.23 1.24 10.72
C LEU A 46 16.81 1.53 9.27
N GLY A 47 16.03 2.60 9.06
CA GLY A 47 15.52 3.02 7.76
C GLY A 47 14.28 2.27 7.28
N LYS A 48 13.71 1.39 8.11
CA LYS A 48 12.59 0.51 7.74
C LYS A 48 11.22 1.04 8.17
N GLY A 49 11.14 2.30 8.61
CA GLY A 49 9.87 2.99 8.85
C GLY A 49 8.96 2.93 7.62
N VAL A 50 7.64 3.05 7.85
CA VAL A 50 6.60 3.00 6.81
C VAL A 50 5.62 4.18 6.90
N SER A 51 6.01 5.27 7.56
CA SER A 51 5.16 6.45 7.73
C SER A 51 4.78 7.10 6.40
N LYS A 52 5.64 7.04 5.38
CA LYS A 52 5.31 7.48 4.02
C LYS A 52 4.19 6.65 3.39
N ALA A 53 4.27 5.32 3.50
CA ALA A 53 3.24 4.42 3.00
C ALA A 53 1.90 4.65 3.72
N VAL A 54 1.92 4.79 5.05
CA VAL A 54 0.74 5.18 5.85
C VAL A 54 0.19 6.54 5.42
N GLY A 55 1.07 7.50 5.10
CA GLY A 55 0.69 8.79 4.55
C GLY A 55 -0.05 8.66 3.22
N ASN A 56 0.43 7.82 2.31
CA ASN A 56 -0.21 7.54 1.02
C ASN A 56 -1.61 6.92 1.20
N VAL A 57 -1.77 5.98 2.14
CA VAL A 57 -3.09 5.40 2.47
C VAL A 57 -4.06 6.51 2.91
N ASN A 58 -3.66 7.31 3.89
CA ASN A 58 -4.57 8.27 4.50
C ASN A 58 -4.88 9.50 3.64
N SER A 59 -3.93 9.94 2.81
CA SER A 59 -4.06 11.19 2.05
C SER A 59 -4.43 11.00 0.58
N ILE A 60 -4.22 9.81 0.01
CA ILE A 60 -4.43 9.54 -1.42
C ILE A 60 -5.43 8.40 -1.61
N ILE A 61 -5.09 7.19 -1.14
CA ILE A 61 -5.88 5.98 -1.41
C ILE A 61 -7.26 6.07 -0.75
N GLY A 62 -7.30 6.30 0.57
CA GLY A 62 -8.52 6.37 1.36
C GLY A 62 -9.56 7.32 0.76
N PRO A 63 -9.23 8.62 0.56
CA PRO A 63 -10.15 9.57 -0.07
C PRO A 63 -10.62 9.15 -1.47
N ALA A 64 -9.75 8.53 -2.27
CA ALA A 64 -10.09 8.11 -3.63
C ALA A 64 -10.98 6.86 -3.69
N LEU A 65 -11.06 6.07 -2.60
CA LEU A 65 -11.91 4.88 -2.52
C LEU A 65 -13.27 5.13 -1.84
N ILE A 66 -13.47 6.28 -1.19
CA ILE A 66 -14.77 6.61 -0.57
C ILE A 66 -15.90 6.53 -1.62
N GLY A 67 -16.95 5.79 -1.28
CA GLY A 67 -18.13 5.61 -2.12
C GLY A 67 -18.02 4.49 -3.16
N LYS A 68 -16.88 3.79 -3.25
CA LYS A 68 -16.76 2.58 -4.08
C LYS A 68 -17.33 1.36 -3.34
N ASP A 69 -17.87 0.42 -4.11
CA ASP A 69 -18.39 -0.85 -3.59
C ASP A 69 -17.23 -1.81 -3.25
N PRO A 70 -17.04 -2.20 -1.97
CA PRO A 70 -15.93 -3.05 -1.54
C PRO A 70 -15.99 -4.47 -2.14
N THR A 71 -17.11 -4.89 -2.73
CA THR A 71 -17.21 -6.19 -3.42
C THR A 71 -16.59 -6.17 -4.82
N GLN A 72 -16.34 -4.99 -5.38
CA GLN A 72 -15.73 -4.81 -6.71
C GLN A 72 -14.20 -4.87 -6.65
N GLN A 73 -13.66 -5.95 -6.08
CA GLN A 73 -12.23 -6.11 -5.78
C GLN A 73 -11.32 -5.77 -6.98
N THR A 74 -11.56 -6.41 -8.14
CA THR A 74 -10.74 -6.17 -9.35
C THR A 74 -10.78 -4.72 -9.82
N ALA A 75 -11.93 -4.04 -9.69
CA ALA A 75 -12.05 -2.65 -10.08
C ALA A 75 -11.28 -1.72 -9.13
N ILE A 76 -11.34 -1.99 -7.83
CA ILE A 76 -10.59 -1.25 -6.81
C ILE A 76 -9.08 -1.44 -7.00
N ASP A 77 -8.63 -2.68 -7.18
CA ASP A 77 -7.21 -3.00 -7.39
C ASP A 77 -6.67 -2.33 -8.65
N ASN A 78 -7.39 -2.44 -9.77
CA ASN A 78 -6.99 -1.79 -11.02
C ASN A 78 -6.97 -0.27 -10.90
N PHE A 79 -7.92 0.34 -10.20
CA PHE A 79 -7.95 1.78 -9.97
C PHE A 79 -6.71 2.24 -9.18
N MET A 80 -6.36 1.53 -8.11
CA MET A 80 -5.15 1.85 -7.33
C MET A 80 -3.87 1.70 -8.15
N VAL A 81 -3.74 0.60 -8.90
CA VAL A 81 -2.52 0.27 -9.64
C VAL A 81 -2.35 1.13 -10.90
N HIS A 82 -3.40 1.26 -11.71
CA HIS A 82 -3.32 1.91 -13.03
C HIS A 82 -3.47 3.43 -12.95
N GLU A 83 -4.34 3.93 -12.06
CA GLU A 83 -4.72 5.35 -12.04
C GLU A 83 -4.07 6.13 -10.90
N LEU A 84 -4.08 5.61 -9.67
CA LEU A 84 -3.53 6.34 -8.52
C LEU A 84 -1.99 6.26 -8.48
N ASP A 85 -1.45 5.06 -8.63
CA ASP A 85 0.01 4.84 -8.67
C ASP A 85 0.56 5.11 -10.08
N GLY A 86 0.18 4.28 -11.05
CA GLY A 86 0.53 4.42 -12.47
C GLY A 86 1.99 4.12 -12.81
N THR A 87 2.82 3.67 -11.87
CA THR A 87 4.24 3.41 -12.15
C THR A 87 4.48 2.03 -12.75
N GLN A 88 5.31 1.99 -13.80
CA GLN A 88 5.71 0.79 -14.50
C GLN A 88 7.24 0.68 -14.62
N ASN A 89 7.72 -0.54 -14.69
CA ASN A 89 9.05 -0.90 -15.18
C ASN A 89 8.91 -1.72 -16.48
N GLU A 90 10.01 -2.25 -17.00
CA GLU A 90 10.03 -3.08 -18.22
C GLU A 90 9.17 -4.36 -18.13
N TRP A 91 8.76 -4.73 -16.91
CA TRP A 91 8.09 -6.00 -16.59
C TRP A 91 6.63 -5.81 -16.13
N GLY A 92 6.15 -4.56 -16.01
CA GLY A 92 4.77 -4.24 -15.63
C GLY A 92 4.67 -3.22 -14.50
N TRP A 93 3.55 -3.25 -13.77
CA TRP A 93 3.24 -2.29 -12.71
C TRP A 93 4.07 -2.52 -11.44
N CYS A 94 5.02 -1.63 -11.19
CA CYS A 94 5.96 -1.75 -10.06
C CYS A 94 5.44 -1.11 -8.76
N LYS A 95 4.38 -0.29 -8.82
CA LYS A 95 3.71 0.30 -7.65
C LYS A 95 4.62 1.16 -6.76
N GLN A 96 5.63 1.78 -7.36
CA GLN A 96 6.71 2.47 -6.66
C GLN A 96 6.26 3.78 -6.01
N LYS A 97 5.29 4.48 -6.59
CA LYS A 97 4.90 5.83 -6.15
C LYS A 97 4.13 5.79 -4.84
N LEU A 98 3.13 4.91 -4.74
CA LEU A 98 2.33 4.73 -3.54
C LEU A 98 2.96 3.71 -2.59
N GLY A 99 3.72 2.76 -3.13
CA GLY A 99 4.29 1.64 -2.39
C GLY A 99 3.35 0.44 -2.40
N ALA A 100 3.84 -0.73 -2.78
CA ALA A 100 3.06 -1.97 -2.84
C ALA A 100 2.50 -2.44 -1.47
N ASN A 101 3.02 -1.87 -0.38
CA ASN A 101 2.62 -2.11 1.01
C ASN A 101 1.57 -1.11 1.52
N ALA A 102 1.22 -0.07 0.75
CA ALA A 102 0.15 0.89 1.04
C ALA A 102 -1.16 0.41 0.42
#